data_AF-A0A959V183-F1
#
_entry.id   AF-A0A959V183-F1
#
_cell.length_a   1.000
_cell.length_b   1.000
_cell.length_c   1.000
_cell.angle_alpha   90.00
_cell.angle_beta   90.00
_cell.angle_gamma   90.00
#
_symmetry.space_group_name_H-M   'P 1'
#
loop_
_entity.id
_entity.type
_entity.pdbx_description
1 polymer ?
#
loop_
_entity_poly.entity_id
_entity_poly.type
_entity_poly.pdbx_seq_one_letter_code
_entity_poly.pdbx_strand_id
1 'polypeptide(L)'
;KFGEMHRAMVFLGYEFELPFNYKEKRYLNEVKEDKFNVWFSDRTEPFFHALFLGFQFKYGTTLKFKYYLTNFHNTDYTETVDGVQVKPYDGLNANILYVSLGFGLFRNDELIYKDQQRPAPPAEPRAWRL
;
A
#
# COMPACT_ATOMS: atom_id res chain seq x y z
N LYS A 1 -2.60 21.78 -2.25
CA LYS A 1 -1.25 21.36 -2.69
C LYS A 1 -0.33 22.56 -2.52
N PHE A 2 0.66 22.48 -1.63
CA PHE A 2 1.64 23.55 -1.38
C PHE A 2 3.04 22.97 -1.66
N GLY A 3 3.82 23.62 -2.53
CA GLY A 3 5.17 23.19 -2.89
C GLY A 3 5.58 23.62 -4.29
N GLU A 4 6.83 24.04 -4.45
CA GLU A 4 7.41 24.36 -5.76
C GLU A 4 7.42 23.11 -6.64
N MET A 5 6.66 23.16 -7.73
CA MET A 5 6.48 22.10 -8.72
C MET A 5 7.79 21.62 -9.39
N HIS A 6 8.91 22.31 -9.13
CA HIS A 6 10.23 22.02 -9.70
C HIS A 6 11.14 21.12 -8.84
N ARG A 7 10.82 20.84 -7.55
CA ARG A 7 11.78 20.14 -6.65
C ARG A 7 11.18 19.14 -5.65
N ALA A 8 10.07 19.47 -4.97
CA ALA A 8 9.40 18.54 -4.07
C ALA A 8 7.93 18.95 -3.85
N MET A 9 7.04 17.96 -3.72
CA MET A 9 5.62 18.16 -3.46
C MET A 9 5.27 17.61 -2.08
N VAL A 10 4.58 18.42 -1.28
CA VAL A 10 3.99 17.97 -0.02
C VAL A 10 2.49 17.76 -0.23
N PHE A 11 1.97 16.66 0.31
CA PHE A 11 0.55 16.34 0.31
C PHE A 11 0.14 15.88 1.70
N LEU A 12 -1.05 16.29 2.12
CA LEU A 12 -1.63 15.88 3.39
C LEU A 12 -3.14 15.73 3.21
N GLY A 13 -3.76 14.95 4.07
CA GLY A 13 -5.20 14.75 3.99
C GLY A 13 -5.72 13.77 5.02
N TYR A 14 -7.00 13.46 4.86
CA TYR A 14 -7.74 12.53 5.68
C TYR A 14 -8.14 11.32 4.84
N GLU A 15 -8.06 10.13 5.42
CA GLU A 15 -8.41 8.87 4.80
C GLU A 15 -9.46 8.13 5.64
N PHE A 16 -10.36 7.45 4.93
CA PHE A 16 -11.35 6.55 5.48
C PHE A 16 -11.10 5.16 4.90
N GLU A 17 -10.95 4.17 5.77
CA GLU A 17 -10.59 2.81 5.38
C GLU A 17 -11.53 1.80 5.99
N LEU A 18 -11.78 0.73 5.25
CA LEU A 18 -12.60 -0.39 5.68
C LEU A 18 -11.73 -1.66 5.71
N PRO A 19 -11.55 -2.29 6.89
CA PRO A 19 -10.75 -3.50 7.00
C PRO A 19 -11.50 -4.67 6.38
N PHE A 20 -10.95 -5.21 5.29
CA PHE A 20 -11.61 -6.29 4.56
C PHE A 20 -11.25 -7.68 5.10
N ASN A 21 -10.01 -7.88 5.56
CA ASN A 21 -9.54 -9.16 6.07
C ASN A 21 -8.75 -9.00 7.37
N TYR A 22 -9.11 -9.81 8.37
CA TYR A 22 -8.38 -9.94 9.62
C TYR A 22 -7.67 -11.27 9.69
N LYS A 23 -6.37 -11.23 10.00
CA LYS A 23 -5.54 -12.42 10.16
C LYS A 23 -4.70 -12.30 11.42
N GLU A 24 -4.85 -13.28 12.29
CA GLU A 24 -4.13 -13.38 13.55
C GLU A 24 -3.27 -14.65 13.52
N LYS A 25 -2.05 -14.56 14.07
CA LYS A 25 -1.15 -15.71 14.21
C LYS A 25 -0.61 -15.71 15.62
N ARG A 26 -0.85 -16.79 16.35
CA ARG A 26 -0.34 -16.97 17.71
C ARG A 26 0.92 -17.84 17.66
N TYR A 27 1.98 -17.35 18.31
CA TYR A 27 3.24 -18.05 18.45
C TYR A 27 3.47 -18.31 19.95
N LEU A 28 3.68 -19.57 20.33
CA LEU A 28 4.05 -19.97 21.69
C LEU A 28 5.36 -20.74 21.60
N ASN A 29 6.37 -20.34 22.37
CA ASN A 29 7.70 -20.96 22.35
C ASN A 29 8.29 -21.11 20.93
N GLU A 30 8.21 -20.03 20.13
CA GLU A 30 8.70 -19.98 18.73
C GLU A 30 7.97 -20.91 17.75
N VAL A 31 7.05 -21.74 18.23
CA VAL A 31 6.19 -22.59 17.41
C VAL A 31 4.89 -21.84 17.12
N LYS A 32 4.50 -21.85 15.85
CA LYS A 32 3.21 -21.32 15.42
C LYS A 32 2.12 -22.30 15.82
N GLU A 33 1.33 -21.95 16.83
CA GLU A 33 0.23 -22.79 17.30
C GLU A 33 -1.04 -22.59 16.49
N ASP A 34 -1.40 -21.33 16.21
CA ASP A 34 -2.71 -21.01 15.65
C ASP A 34 -2.65 -19.93 14.56
N LYS A 35 -3.60 -20.00 13.63
CA LYS A 35 -3.84 -19.02 12.56
C LYS A 35 -5.34 -18.83 12.41
N PHE A 36 -5.84 -17.70 12.88
CA PHE A 36 -7.20 -17.26 12.65
C PHE A 36 -7.26 -16.33 11.42
N ASN A 37 -8.26 -16.49 10.58
CA ASN A 37 -8.44 -15.67 9.38
C ASN A 37 -9.93 -15.52 9.05
N VAL A 38 -10.43 -14.30 9.05
CA VAL A 38 -11.83 -14.01 8.78
C VAL A 38 -11.95 -12.72 7.98
N TRP A 39 -12.95 -12.64 7.11
CA TRP A 39 -13.29 -11.42 6.39
C TRP A 39 -14.21 -10.57 7.28
N PHE A 40 -14.01 -9.25 7.29
CA PHE A 40 -14.82 -8.30 8.08
C PHE A 40 -14.97 -8.72 9.55
N SER A 41 -13.87 -8.81 10.28
CA SER A 41 -13.91 -9.22 11.68
C SER A 41 -14.44 -8.10 12.59
N ASP A 42 -15.32 -8.45 13.52
CA ASP A 42 -15.76 -7.55 14.59
C ASP A 42 -14.68 -7.28 15.64
N ARG A 43 -13.52 -7.97 15.57
CA ARG A 43 -12.36 -7.79 16.46
C ARG A 43 -11.60 -6.49 16.22
N THR A 44 -11.79 -5.87 15.06
CA THR A 44 -11.21 -4.57 14.69
C THR A 44 -12.30 -3.55 14.48
N GLU A 45 -11.98 -2.26 14.59
CA GLU A 45 -12.93 -1.19 14.28
C GLU A 45 -13.43 -1.33 12.82
N PRO A 46 -14.76 -1.30 12.54
CA PRO A 46 -15.30 -1.40 11.17
C PRO A 46 -14.83 -0.27 10.24
N PHE A 47 -14.46 0.87 10.80
CA PHE A 47 -14.06 2.05 10.03
C PHE A 47 -12.83 2.72 10.63
N PHE A 48 -11.80 2.85 9.83
CA PHE A 48 -10.56 3.50 10.22
C PHE A 48 -10.53 4.92 9.69
N HIS A 49 -10.23 5.85 10.60
CA HIS A 49 -9.99 7.24 10.29
C HIS A 49 -8.50 7.53 10.43
N ALA A 50 -7.88 8.12 9.40
CA ALA A 50 -6.47 8.41 9.44
C ALA A 50 -6.12 9.78 8.86
N LEU A 51 -5.12 10.42 9.44
CA LEU A 51 -4.45 11.56 8.84
C LEU A 51 -3.17 11.08 8.16
N PHE A 52 -2.87 11.63 6.99
CA PHE A 52 -1.61 11.35 6.31
C PHE A 52 -0.87 12.62 5.93
N LEU A 53 0.44 12.49 5.86
CA LEU A 53 1.38 13.49 5.36
C LEU A 53 2.39 12.78 4.48
N GLY A 54 2.63 13.30 3.28
CA GLY A 54 3.59 12.75 2.36
C GLY A 54 4.41 13.78 1.62
N PHE A 55 5.58 13.33 1.20
CA PHE A 55 6.61 14.07 0.53
C PHE A 55 6.98 13.32 -0.74
N GLN A 56 6.79 13.96 -1.88
CA GLN A 56 7.21 13.44 -3.17
C GLN A 56 8.40 14.24 -3.68
N PHE A 57 9.54 13.57 -3.84
CA PHE A 57 10.80 14.16 -4.29
C PHE A 57 10.89 14.16 -5.82
N LYS A 58 11.70 15.08 -6.37
CA LYS A 58 11.91 15.26 -7.82
C LYS A 58 12.21 13.95 -8.57
N TYR A 59 12.99 13.06 -7.98
CA TYR A 59 13.43 11.80 -8.61
C TYR A 59 12.42 10.65 -8.52
N GLY A 60 11.18 10.91 -8.10
CA GLY A 60 10.11 9.89 -8.05
C GLY A 60 10.09 9.08 -6.75
N THR A 61 10.95 9.39 -5.79
CA THR A 61 10.83 8.87 -4.42
C THR A 61 9.64 9.54 -3.73
N THR A 62 8.83 8.75 -3.04
CA THR A 62 7.70 9.24 -2.24
C THR A 62 7.78 8.63 -0.85
N LEU A 63 7.66 9.48 0.16
CA LEU A 63 7.54 9.09 1.56
C LEU A 63 6.15 9.48 2.05
N LYS A 64 5.40 8.56 2.64
CA LYS A 64 4.07 8.83 3.21
C LYS A 64 4.01 8.31 4.64
N PHE A 65 3.62 9.18 5.54
CA PHE A 65 3.29 8.88 6.92
C PHE A 65 1.78 8.92 7.08
N LYS A 66 1.24 8.00 7.85
CA LYS A 66 -0.18 7.96 8.19
C LYS A 66 -0.33 7.60 9.66
N TYR A 67 -1.20 8.31 10.35
CA TYR A 67 -1.55 8.05 11.74
C TYR A 67 -3.04 7.81 11.85
N TYR A 68 -3.41 6.65 12.42
CA TYR A 68 -4.80 6.28 12.62
C TYR A 68 -5.31 6.93 13.91
N LEU A 69 -6.44 7.62 13.81
CA LEU A 69 -7.13 8.28 14.92
C LEU A 69 -8.02 7.29 15.69
N THR A 70 -8.41 6.20 15.06
CA THR A 70 -9.20 5.12 15.66
C THR A 70 -8.30 4.05 16.26
N ASN A 71 -8.79 3.38 17.29
CA ASN A 71 -8.12 2.22 17.86
C ASN A 71 -8.11 1.08 16.84
N PHE A 72 -7.05 0.27 16.82
CA PHE A 72 -7.03 -0.92 15.96
C PHE A 72 -8.08 -1.95 16.34
N HIS A 73 -8.15 -2.26 17.63
CA HIS A 73 -9.08 -3.23 18.16
C HIS A 73 -10.40 -2.57 18.55
N ASN A 74 -11.49 -3.28 18.29
CA ASN A 74 -12.81 -2.91 18.78
C ASN A 74 -12.87 -3.25 20.29
N THR A 75 -12.89 -2.22 21.14
CA THR A 75 -12.93 -2.40 22.61
C THR A 75 -14.28 -2.94 23.10
N ASP A 76 -15.33 -2.83 22.29
CA ASP A 76 -16.65 -3.38 22.58
C ASP A 76 -16.83 -4.83 22.11
N TYR A 77 -15.83 -5.41 21.45
CA TYR A 77 -15.85 -6.81 21.09
C TYR A 77 -15.92 -7.68 22.35
N THR A 78 -16.90 -8.59 22.37
CA THR A 78 -17.06 -9.59 23.43
C THR A 78 -16.88 -10.98 22.84
N GLU A 79 -16.23 -11.85 23.60
CA GLU A 79 -16.12 -13.27 23.29
C GLU A 79 -16.47 -14.10 24.53
N THR A 80 -17.03 -15.29 24.32
CA THR A 80 -17.33 -16.21 25.42
C THR A 80 -16.20 -17.21 25.55
N VAL A 81 -15.48 -17.17 26.67
CA VAL A 81 -14.40 -18.10 27.01
C VAL A 81 -14.87 -18.91 28.22
N ASP A 82 -14.91 -20.23 28.09
CA ASP A 82 -15.34 -21.16 29.15
C ASP A 82 -16.72 -20.81 29.77
N GLY A 83 -17.64 -20.32 28.94
CA GLY A 83 -19.00 -19.94 29.36
C GLY A 83 -19.11 -18.55 30.01
N VAL A 84 -18.02 -17.80 30.13
CA VAL A 84 -17.99 -16.44 30.66
C VAL A 84 -17.79 -15.44 29.51
N GLN A 85 -18.62 -14.41 29.46
CA GLN A 85 -18.45 -13.32 28.51
C GLN A 85 -17.30 -12.42 28.98
N VAL A 86 -16.29 -12.25 28.12
CA VAL A 86 -15.13 -11.40 28.36
C VAL A 86 -14.99 -10.37 27.24
N LYS A 87 -14.42 -9.21 27.56
CA LYS A 87 -14.00 -8.20 26.58
C LYS A 87 -12.47 -8.22 26.46
N PRO A 88 -11.89 -8.99 25.51
CA PRO A 88 -10.46 -9.21 25.45
C PRO A 88 -9.65 -7.94 25.12
N TYR A 89 -10.30 -6.94 24.52
CA TYR A 89 -9.68 -5.68 24.13
C TYR A 89 -10.11 -4.49 25.00
N ASP A 90 -10.80 -4.74 26.12
CA ASP A 90 -11.21 -3.66 27.02
C ASP A 90 -9.99 -2.95 27.61
N GLY A 91 -9.99 -1.61 27.55
CA GLY A 91 -8.86 -0.77 27.94
C GLY A 91 -7.60 -0.88 27.06
N LEU A 92 -7.60 -1.69 25.99
CA LEU A 92 -6.45 -1.83 25.10
C LEU A 92 -6.37 -0.66 24.11
N ASN A 93 -5.32 0.15 24.22
CA ASN A 93 -5.05 1.25 23.31
C ASN A 93 -3.93 0.91 22.32
N ALA A 94 -4.31 0.54 21.10
CA ALA A 94 -3.45 0.13 20.01
C ALA A 94 -3.46 1.19 18.88
N ASN A 95 -2.56 2.16 18.99
CA ASN A 95 -2.37 3.21 17.98
C ASN A 95 -1.51 2.71 16.82
N ILE A 96 -1.91 3.04 15.58
CA ILE A 96 -1.17 2.66 14.38
C ILE A 96 -0.48 3.86 13.75
N LEU A 97 0.83 3.74 13.59
CA LEU A 97 1.63 4.59 12.70
C LEU A 97 2.05 3.77 11.48
N TYR A 98 1.75 4.28 10.29
CA TYR A 98 2.10 3.67 9.02
C TYR A 98 3.11 4.54 8.28
N VAL A 99 4.18 3.91 7.79
CA VAL A 99 5.23 4.56 6.99
C VAL A 99 5.35 3.81 5.67
N SER A 100 5.30 4.55 4.56
CA SER A 100 5.43 4.01 3.21
C SER A 100 6.52 4.73 2.44
N LEU A 101 7.32 3.94 1.73
CA LEU A 101 8.36 4.40 0.85
C LEU A 101 8.09 3.85 -0.55
N GLY A 102 8.00 4.75 -1.54
CA GLY A 102 7.82 4.42 -2.94
C GLY A 102 8.95 4.99 -3.79
N PHE A 103 9.28 4.31 -4.89
CA PHE A 103 10.30 4.75 -5.86
C PHE A 103 9.75 4.65 -7.28
N GLY A 104 9.91 5.70 -8.07
CA GLY A 104 9.69 5.66 -9.51
C GLY A 104 10.89 5.04 -10.21
N LEU A 105 10.82 3.75 -10.56
CA LEU A 105 11.95 3.00 -11.12
C LEU A 105 12.26 3.30 -12.60
N PHE A 106 11.29 3.78 -13.39
CA PHE A 106 11.37 3.86 -14.85
C PHE A 106 11.17 5.27 -15.41
N ARG A 107 11.97 6.25 -14.96
CA ARG A 107 11.80 7.65 -15.39
C ARG A 107 12.74 8.09 -16.52
N ASN A 108 13.58 7.18 -17.03
CA ASN A 108 14.59 7.46 -18.05
C ASN A 108 14.97 6.25 -18.93
N ASP A 109 14.10 5.25 -19.05
CA ASP A 109 14.32 4.19 -20.03
C ASP A 109 13.86 4.75 -21.38
N GLU A 110 14.77 5.43 -22.08
CA GLU A 110 14.75 5.31 -23.54
C GLU A 110 14.85 3.81 -23.80
N LEU A 111 13.71 3.16 -24.03
CA LEU A 111 13.65 1.86 -24.64
C LEU A 111 14.41 2.02 -25.95
N ILE A 112 15.70 1.69 -25.93
CA ILE A 112 16.51 1.55 -27.13
C ILE A 112 15.92 0.36 -27.85
N TYR A 113 14.83 0.60 -28.59
CA TYR A 113 14.46 -0.21 -29.72
C TYR A 113 15.66 -0.11 -30.67
N LYS A 114 16.56 -1.09 -30.57
CA LYS A 114 17.52 -1.34 -31.64
C LYS A 114 16.68 -1.64 -32.86
N ASP A 115 16.51 -0.63 -33.70
CA ASP A 115 15.97 -0.78 -35.04
C ASP A 115 16.93 -1.72 -35.77
N GLN A 116 16.55 -3.00 -35.77
CA GLN A 116 17.34 -4.08 -36.31
C GLN A 116 17.34 -3.85 -37.82
N GLN A 117 18.42 -3.24 -38.32
CA GLN A 117 18.70 -2.93 -39.71
C GLN A 117 17.99 -3.91 -40.64
N ARG A 118 16.83 -3.49 -41.16
CA ARG A 118 16.22 -4.23 -42.27
C ARG A 118 17.18 -4.03 -43.44
N PRO A 119 17.78 -5.09 -44.01
CA PRO A 119 18.61 -4.91 -45.19
C PRO A 119 17.78 -4.18 -46.25
N ALA A 120 18.41 -3.22 -46.94
CA ALA A 120 17.74 -2.45 -47.97
C ALA A 120 17.03 -3.42 -48.94
N PRO A 121 15.78 -3.13 -49.34
CA PRO A 121 15.10 -3.97 -50.32
C PRO A 121 16.00 -4.08 -51.56
N PRO A 122 16.07 -5.26 -52.19
CA PRO A 122 16.90 -5.43 -53.38
C PRO A 122 16.50 -4.39 -54.43
N ALA A 123 17.48 -3.76 -55.06
CA ALA A 123 17.24 -2.73 -56.07
C ALA A 123 16.31 -3.28 -57.15
N GLU A 124 15.19 -2.59 -57.39
CA GLU A 124 14.25 -2.99 -58.42
C GLU A 124 14.96 -3.04 -59.77
N PRO A 125 14.79 -4.11 -60.57
CA PRO A 125 15.37 -4.16 -61.90
C PRO A 125 14.79 -3.02 -62.73
N ARG A 126 15.66 -2.22 -63.35
CA ARG A 126 15.27 -1.09 -64.20
C ARG A 126 14.33 -1.59 -65.29
N ALA A 127 13.04 -1.34 -65.13
CA ALA A 127 12.05 -1.51 -66.18
C ALA A 127 12.42 -0.52 -67.29
N TRP A 128 12.82 -1.07 -68.44
CA TRP A 128 12.97 -0.32 -69.67
C TRP A 128 11.61 0.34 -69.98
N ARG A 129 11.60 1.66 -70.08
CA ARG A 129 10.54 2.35 -70.82
C ARG A 129 10.96 2.37 -72.28
N LEU A 130 10.01 1.95 -73.13
CA LEU A 130 9.98 1.92 -74.60
C LEU A 130 11.10 2.67 -75.32
#